data_AF-A0A2V9W516-F1
#
_entry.id   AF-A0A2V9W516-F1
#
_cell.length_a   1.000
_cell.length_b   1.000
_cell.length_c   1.000
_cell.angle_alpha   90.00
_cell.angle_beta   90.00
_cell.angle_gamma   90.00
#
_symmetry.space_group_name_H-M   'P 1'
#
loop_
_entity.id
_entity.type
_entity.pdbx_description
1 polymer ?
#
loop_
_entity_poly.entity_id
_entity_poly.type
_entity_poly.pdbx_seq_one_letter_code
_entity_poly.pdbx_strand_id
1 'polypeptide(L)'
;MKANGDYGWPECYHDAFQQRLVLAPEYGGDGGKAIGPCANKLAPIAIFAAHWAPNAMVRYDKEQFPARYRNGVFIAFHGSWDRAPYAQGGYNVVFQPLNGDRTSGRCEIFADGFAGATESPDQAEHRPSGLAVGPDGSLYVSDDVRGRIYRIDYRGGADFNAADVTPCPSAVAPAGEVVATAAQPPEGTHPNAGAADARRLPVPEGATRAMV
;
A
#
# COMPACT_ATOMS: atom_id res chain seq x y z
N MET A 1 4.99 11.29 10.60
CA MET A 1 3.90 10.93 11.55
C MET A 1 4.06 11.78 12.80
N LYS A 2 2.97 12.05 13.52
CA LYS A 2 3.04 12.73 14.83
C LYS A 2 3.30 11.68 15.90
N ALA A 3 4.25 11.92 16.79
CA ALA A 3 4.47 11.06 17.94
C ALA A 3 3.19 10.98 18.78
N ASN A 4 2.82 9.78 19.24
CA ASN A 4 1.59 9.51 20.00
C ASN A 4 0.29 9.91 19.27
N GLY A 5 0.31 9.98 17.94
CA GLY A 5 -0.88 10.26 17.14
C GLY A 5 -1.86 9.08 17.18
N ASP A 6 -3.12 9.37 17.47
CA ASP A 6 -4.22 8.40 17.34
C ASP A 6 -4.85 8.53 15.95
N TYR A 7 -4.62 7.52 15.11
CA TYR A 7 -5.09 7.46 13.72
C TYR A 7 -6.37 6.62 13.58
N GLY A 8 -6.94 6.16 14.69
CA GLY A 8 -8.27 5.56 14.74
C GLY A 8 -8.35 4.03 14.63
N TRP A 9 -7.26 3.31 14.33
CA TRP A 9 -7.25 1.85 14.41
C TRP A 9 -7.51 1.37 15.86
N PRO A 10 -8.30 0.31 16.10
CA PRO A 10 -8.94 -0.57 15.10
C PRO A 10 -10.37 -0.18 14.71
N GLU A 11 -10.94 0.86 15.30
CA GLU A 11 -12.36 1.21 15.17
C GLU A 11 -12.66 2.01 13.90
N CYS A 12 -11.68 2.71 13.35
CA CYS A 12 -11.87 3.69 12.28
C CYS A 12 -11.09 3.34 11.04
N TYR A 13 -11.69 3.60 9.87
CA TYR A 13 -11.00 3.59 8.59
C TYR A 13 -11.29 4.89 7.82
N HIS A 14 -10.44 5.22 6.85
CA HIS A 14 -10.63 6.38 5.99
C HIS A 14 -11.50 6.02 4.79
N ASP A 15 -12.67 6.65 4.68
CA ASP A 15 -13.53 6.55 3.51
C ASP A 15 -13.04 7.54 2.44
N ALA A 16 -12.54 7.01 1.32
CA ALA A 16 -12.01 7.83 0.22
C ALA A 16 -13.10 8.63 -0.51
N PHE A 17 -14.34 8.16 -0.55
CA PHE A 17 -15.47 8.84 -1.20
C PHE A 17 -15.98 10.02 -0.35
N GLN A 18 -16.00 9.84 0.97
CA GLN A 18 -16.44 10.87 1.92
C GLN A 18 -15.29 11.76 2.42
N GLN A 19 -14.05 11.39 2.11
CA GLN A 19 -12.82 12.07 2.52
C GLN A 19 -12.71 12.30 4.04
N ARG A 20 -13.10 11.30 4.82
CA ARG A 20 -13.08 11.37 6.29
C ARG A 20 -12.93 9.99 6.93
N LEU A 21 -12.51 9.98 8.20
CA LEU A 21 -12.57 8.78 9.02
C LEU A 21 -14.02 8.47 9.41
N VAL A 22 -14.38 7.20 9.31
CA VAL A 22 -15.70 6.67 9.66
C VAL A 22 -15.54 5.42 10.52
N LEU A 23 -16.60 5.05 11.24
CA LEU A 23 -16.61 3.86 12.08
C LEU A 23 -16.66 2.60 11.21
N ALA A 24 -15.80 1.63 11.52
CA ALA A 24 -15.75 0.34 10.84
C ALA A 24 -17.00 -0.50 11.14
N PRO A 25 -17.52 -1.28 10.16
CA PRO A 25 -18.74 -2.08 10.34
C PRO A 25 -18.68 -3.05 11.53
N GLU A 26 -17.50 -3.65 11.79
CA GLU A 26 -17.26 -4.59 12.90
C GLU A 26 -17.47 -3.95 14.28
N TYR A 27 -17.45 -2.61 14.35
CA TYR A 27 -17.64 -1.80 15.55
C TYR A 27 -18.98 -1.02 15.52
N GLY A 28 -19.92 -1.41 14.65
CA GLY A 28 -21.24 -0.79 14.55
C GLY A 28 -21.33 0.36 13.52
N GLY A 29 -20.36 0.46 12.61
CA GLY A 29 -20.43 1.36 11.46
C GLY A 29 -21.55 0.99 10.48
N ASP A 30 -22.08 1.98 9.75
CA ASP A 30 -23.26 1.84 8.88
C ASP A 30 -22.99 2.23 7.41
N GLY A 31 -21.78 1.96 6.93
CA GLY A 31 -21.34 2.39 5.59
C GLY A 31 -20.99 3.88 5.54
N GLY A 32 -20.48 4.40 6.66
CA GLY A 32 -19.83 5.71 6.73
C GLY A 32 -20.70 6.90 7.15
N LYS A 33 -21.93 6.68 7.63
CA LYS A 33 -22.72 7.75 8.27
C LYS A 33 -22.40 7.82 9.77
N ALA A 34 -22.15 6.68 10.40
CA ALA A 34 -21.68 6.53 11.76
C ALA A 34 -20.19 6.92 11.83
N ILE A 35 -19.93 8.01 12.56
CA ILE A 35 -18.57 8.51 12.78
C ILE A 35 -18.06 8.11 14.17
N GLY A 36 -18.91 8.22 15.20
CA GLY A 36 -18.55 7.84 16.57
C GLY A 36 -17.21 8.45 17.03
N PRO A 37 -16.30 7.66 17.64
CA PRO A 37 -15.00 8.15 18.12
C PRO A 37 -14.07 8.64 17.01
N CYS A 38 -14.36 8.31 15.74
CA CYS A 38 -13.50 8.62 14.60
C CYS A 38 -13.40 10.12 14.29
N ALA A 39 -14.35 10.93 14.76
CA ALA A 39 -14.36 12.38 14.55
C ALA A 39 -13.15 13.09 15.19
N ASN A 40 -12.57 12.50 16.24
CA ASN A 40 -11.47 13.07 17.01
C ASN A 40 -10.11 12.47 16.67
N LYS A 41 -10.02 11.63 15.63
CA LYS A 41 -8.81 10.93 15.22
C LYS A 41 -8.07 11.71 14.12
N LEU A 42 -6.78 11.42 13.96
CA LEU A 42 -5.95 12.05 12.94
C LEU A 42 -6.16 11.38 11.58
N ALA A 43 -6.61 12.15 10.60
CA ALA A 43 -6.73 11.69 9.22
C ALA A 43 -5.35 11.47 8.55
N PRO A 44 -5.25 10.56 7.57
CA PRO A 44 -4.06 10.42 6.74
C PRO A 44 -3.82 11.68 5.90
N ILE A 45 -2.55 11.96 5.59
CA ILE A 45 -2.17 13.07 4.70
C ILE A 45 -2.10 12.68 3.22
N ALA A 46 -2.06 11.37 2.95
CA ALA A 46 -2.01 10.76 1.63
C ALA A 46 -2.82 9.46 1.65
N ILE A 47 -3.53 9.19 0.56
CA ILE A 47 -4.38 8.01 0.39
C ILE A 47 -4.06 7.43 -0.97
N PHE A 48 -4.04 6.11 -1.05
CA PHE A 48 -3.71 5.37 -2.26
C PHE A 48 -4.87 4.43 -2.62
N ALA A 49 -4.79 3.82 -3.79
CA ALA A 49 -5.76 2.81 -4.18
C ALA A 49 -5.79 1.67 -3.13
N ALA A 50 -7.01 1.23 -2.81
CA ALA A 50 -7.23 0.22 -1.79
C ALA A 50 -6.52 -1.10 -2.17
N HIS A 51 -6.05 -1.80 -1.13
CA HIS A 51 -5.43 -3.14 -1.19
C HIS A 51 -4.07 -3.25 -1.90
N TRP A 52 -3.41 -2.15 -2.27
CA TRP A 52 -2.08 -2.19 -2.90
C TRP A 52 -0.92 -2.66 -2.00
N ALA A 53 -1.17 -2.86 -0.69
CA ALA A 53 -0.22 -3.42 0.29
C ALA A 53 1.13 -2.67 0.36
N PRO A 54 1.19 -1.46 0.95
CA PRO A 54 2.46 -0.76 1.14
C PRO A 54 3.33 -1.48 2.18
N ASN A 55 4.44 -2.08 1.76
CA ASN A 55 5.33 -2.83 2.67
C ASN A 55 6.55 -2.02 3.14
N ALA A 56 6.96 -1.01 2.37
CA ALA A 56 8.06 -0.14 2.77
C ALA A 56 7.87 1.29 2.29
N MET A 57 8.49 2.22 3.01
CA MET A 57 8.59 3.61 2.59
C MET A 57 9.95 4.20 2.99
N VAL A 58 10.48 5.10 2.17
CA VAL A 58 11.73 5.82 2.45
C VAL A 58 11.63 7.26 1.98
N ARG A 59 12.01 8.21 2.83
CA ARG A 59 12.14 9.61 2.43
C ARG A 59 13.37 9.77 1.54
N TYR A 60 13.23 10.48 0.44
CA TYR A 60 14.35 10.80 -0.42
C TYR A 60 14.95 12.17 -0.08
N ASP A 61 16.19 12.16 0.40
CA ASP A 61 16.95 13.32 0.89
C ASP A 61 18.27 13.55 0.12
N LYS A 62 18.42 12.88 -1.04
CA LYS A 62 19.61 12.97 -1.89
C LYS A 62 19.35 13.81 -3.14
N GLU A 63 20.39 13.98 -3.95
CA GLU A 63 20.36 14.87 -5.12
C GLU A 63 20.56 14.15 -6.46
N GLN A 64 20.81 12.83 -6.45
CA GLN A 64 21.05 12.03 -7.66
C GLN A 64 19.86 12.05 -8.61
N PHE A 65 18.66 11.76 -8.12
CA PHE A 65 17.42 11.92 -8.88
C PHE A 65 17.08 13.41 -9.16
N PRO A 66 16.35 13.68 -10.27
CA PRO A 66 15.87 15.02 -10.61
C PRO A 66 15.18 15.73 -9.45
N ALA A 67 15.22 17.07 -9.46
CA ALA A 67 14.68 17.91 -8.38
C ALA A 67 13.24 17.59 -7.97
N ARG A 68 12.41 17.11 -8.92
CA ARG A 68 11.02 16.70 -8.67
C ARG A 68 10.86 15.54 -7.69
N TYR A 69 11.86 14.66 -7.59
CA TYR A 69 11.87 13.53 -6.67
C TYR A 69 12.44 13.88 -5.29
N ARG A 70 12.88 15.13 -5.09
CA ARG A 70 13.39 15.61 -3.81
C ARG A 70 12.22 16.00 -2.90
N ASN A 71 12.43 15.87 -1.59
CA ASN A 71 11.41 16.21 -0.59
C ASN A 71 10.10 15.42 -0.71
N GLY A 72 10.19 14.14 -1.08
CA GLY A 72 9.06 13.22 -1.04
C GLY A 72 9.42 11.88 -0.41
N VAL A 73 8.51 10.93 -0.58
CA VAL A 73 8.64 9.58 -0.06
C VAL A 73 8.42 8.59 -1.20
N PHE A 74 9.34 7.65 -1.34
CA PHE A 74 9.13 6.45 -2.14
C PHE A 74 8.40 5.41 -1.31
N ILE A 75 7.44 4.70 -1.91
CA ILE A 75 6.60 3.69 -1.27
C ILE A 75 6.60 2.46 -2.15
N ALA A 76 6.94 1.30 -1.59
CA ALA A 76 6.87 0.02 -2.28
C ALA A 76 5.49 -0.61 -2.02
N PHE A 77 4.71 -0.76 -3.08
CA PHE A 77 3.42 -1.45 -3.07
C PHE A 77 3.64 -2.89 -3.53
N HIS A 78 3.41 -3.81 -2.61
CA HIS A 78 3.64 -5.25 -2.77
C HIS A 78 2.62 -5.92 -3.68
N GLY A 79 1.46 -5.28 -3.87
CA GLY A 79 0.42 -5.74 -4.77
C GLY A 79 -0.73 -6.45 -4.05
N SER A 80 -1.92 -6.28 -4.61
CA SER A 80 -3.16 -6.78 -4.02
C SER A 80 -3.39 -8.26 -4.28
N TRP A 81 -4.17 -8.87 -3.38
CA TRP A 81 -4.75 -10.21 -3.53
C TRP A 81 -6.29 -10.16 -3.38
N ASP A 82 -6.79 -9.37 -2.44
CA ASP A 82 -8.22 -9.18 -2.18
C ASP A 82 -8.70 -7.81 -2.64
N ARG A 83 -9.03 -7.70 -3.94
CA ARG A 83 -9.42 -6.41 -4.53
C ARG A 83 -10.71 -6.47 -5.36
N ALA A 84 -11.40 -7.61 -5.39
CA ALA A 84 -12.66 -7.72 -6.12
C ALA A 84 -13.69 -6.70 -5.61
N PRO A 85 -14.52 -6.09 -6.50
CA PRO A 85 -14.65 -6.35 -7.93
C PRO A 85 -13.61 -5.64 -8.83
N TYR A 86 -12.69 -4.86 -8.26
CA TYR A 86 -11.62 -4.23 -9.02
C TYR A 86 -10.61 -5.28 -9.46
N ALA A 87 -9.94 -5.03 -10.60
CA ALA A 87 -8.74 -5.78 -10.96
C ALA A 87 -7.71 -5.69 -9.84
N GLN A 88 -6.79 -6.66 -9.76
CA GLN A 88 -5.64 -6.52 -8.87
C GLN A 88 -4.80 -5.31 -9.28
N GLY A 89 -3.92 -4.84 -8.40
CA GLY A 89 -3.05 -3.71 -8.68
C GLY A 89 -2.05 -3.45 -7.58
N GLY A 90 -1.17 -2.48 -7.83
CA GLY A 90 0.03 -2.26 -7.02
C GLY A 90 1.22 -2.82 -7.77
N TYR A 91 2.05 -3.64 -7.11
CA TYR A 91 3.24 -4.24 -7.72
C TYR A 91 4.19 -3.18 -8.30
N ASN A 92 4.33 -2.05 -7.61
CA ASN A 92 5.03 -0.89 -8.10
C ASN A 92 5.70 -0.10 -6.97
N VAL A 93 6.58 0.82 -7.35
CA VAL A 93 7.12 1.85 -6.47
C VAL A 93 6.48 3.17 -6.85
N VAL A 94 5.95 3.86 -5.86
CA VAL A 94 5.30 5.16 -6.00
C VAL A 94 6.15 6.24 -5.36
N PHE A 95 6.14 7.43 -5.95
CA PHE A 95 6.64 8.63 -5.31
C PHE A 95 5.47 9.54 -4.89
N GLN A 96 5.45 9.93 -3.61
CA GLN A 96 4.53 10.93 -3.08
C GLN A 96 5.31 12.21 -2.74
N PRO A 97 5.13 13.30 -3.49
CA PRO A 97 5.77 14.58 -3.18
C PRO A 97 5.18 15.16 -1.90
N LEU A 98 6.05 15.71 -1.03
CA LEU A 98 5.67 16.35 0.22
C LEU A 98 6.12 17.82 0.25
N ASN A 99 5.45 18.61 1.09
CA ASN A 99 5.91 19.91 1.55
C ASN A 99 5.67 19.97 3.06
N GLY A 100 6.73 19.84 3.85
CA GLY A 100 6.64 19.67 5.30
C GLY A 100 5.89 18.40 5.68
N ASP A 101 4.79 18.56 6.43
CA ASP A 101 3.94 17.47 6.94
C ASP A 101 2.69 17.22 6.07
N ARG A 102 2.67 17.74 4.84
CA ARG A 102 1.57 17.62 3.89
C ARG A 102 2.06 17.12 2.53
N THR A 103 1.15 16.54 1.76
CA THR A 103 1.38 16.26 0.34
C THR A 103 1.42 17.56 -0.44
N SER A 104 2.30 17.66 -1.43
CA SER A 104 2.43 18.84 -2.31
C SER A 104 1.92 18.61 -3.72
N GLY A 105 1.41 17.42 -4.01
CA GLY A 105 0.86 17.04 -5.29
C GLY A 105 0.30 15.62 -5.29
N ARG A 106 -0.18 15.17 -6.44
CA ARG A 106 -0.59 13.78 -6.64
C ARG A 106 0.63 12.87 -6.58
N CYS A 107 0.45 11.65 -6.10
CA CYS A 107 1.48 10.65 -6.25
C CYS A 107 1.62 10.20 -7.72
N GLU A 108 2.78 9.64 -8.01
CA GLU A 108 3.16 9.14 -9.32
C GLU A 108 3.74 7.73 -9.21
N ILE A 109 3.47 6.91 -10.22
CA ILE A 109 4.13 5.62 -10.38
C ILE A 109 5.57 5.91 -10.82
N PHE A 110 6.53 5.58 -9.96
CA PHE A 110 7.96 5.81 -10.19
C PHE A 110 8.60 4.64 -10.96
N ALA A 111 8.25 3.41 -10.59
CA ALA A 111 8.68 2.20 -11.28
C ALA A 111 7.58 1.15 -11.17
N ASP A 112 7.26 0.49 -12.28
CA ASP A 112 6.25 -0.56 -12.39
C ASP A 112 6.79 -1.77 -13.17
N GLY A 113 5.91 -2.67 -13.59
CA GLY A 113 6.26 -3.87 -14.35
C GLY A 113 6.83 -5.02 -13.51
N PHE A 114 6.89 -4.88 -12.18
CA PHE A 114 7.40 -5.94 -11.30
C PHE A 114 6.57 -7.23 -11.38
N ALA A 115 5.24 -7.11 -11.50
CA ALA A 115 4.35 -8.28 -11.64
C ALA A 115 4.57 -9.06 -12.94
N GLY A 116 5.14 -8.44 -13.99
CA GLY A 116 5.21 -9.03 -15.32
C GLY A 116 3.86 -9.03 -16.02
N ALA A 117 3.51 -10.12 -16.69
CA ALA A 117 2.31 -10.20 -17.53
C ALA A 117 0.99 -10.28 -16.75
N THR A 118 1.02 -10.62 -15.46
CA THR A 118 -0.20 -10.81 -14.67
C THR A 118 -0.02 -10.30 -13.25
N GLU A 119 -0.85 -9.34 -12.87
CA GLU A 119 -0.94 -8.83 -11.50
C GLU A 119 -1.77 -9.79 -10.65
N SER A 120 -1.11 -10.78 -10.04
CA SER A 120 -1.71 -11.69 -9.07
C SER A 120 -0.63 -12.22 -8.13
N PRO A 121 -0.89 -12.41 -6.83
CA PRO A 121 0.15 -12.84 -5.88
C PRO A 121 0.87 -14.13 -6.26
N ASP A 122 0.14 -15.08 -6.86
CA ASP A 122 0.60 -16.40 -7.26
C ASP A 122 1.33 -16.41 -8.61
N GLN A 123 1.11 -15.40 -9.45
CA GLN A 123 1.66 -15.32 -10.80
C GLN A 123 2.68 -14.19 -11.01
N ALA A 124 2.67 -13.18 -10.12
CA ALA A 124 3.54 -12.03 -10.20
C ALA A 124 5.00 -12.46 -10.18
N GLU A 125 5.77 -11.97 -11.14
CA GLU A 125 7.19 -12.31 -11.22
C GLU A 125 8.00 -11.76 -10.04
N HIS A 126 7.63 -10.56 -9.57
CA HIS A 126 8.25 -9.86 -8.46
C HIS A 126 7.22 -8.99 -7.71
N ARG A 127 7.42 -8.82 -6.40
CA ARG A 127 6.59 -8.00 -5.52
C ARG A 127 7.47 -7.08 -4.67
N PRO A 128 7.48 -5.75 -4.92
CA PRO A 128 8.26 -4.80 -4.15
C PRO A 128 7.93 -4.86 -2.65
N SER A 129 8.93 -5.14 -1.81
CA SER A 129 8.73 -5.39 -0.37
C SER A 129 9.56 -4.48 0.55
N GLY A 130 10.68 -3.95 0.06
CA GLY A 130 11.62 -3.16 0.86
C GLY A 130 12.24 -2.03 0.04
N LEU A 131 12.62 -0.95 0.73
CA LEU A 131 13.25 0.23 0.12
C LEU A 131 14.44 0.72 0.95
N ALA A 132 15.50 1.14 0.26
CA ALA A 132 16.61 1.86 0.87
C ALA A 132 17.20 2.89 -0.11
N VAL A 133 17.74 3.99 0.42
CA VAL A 133 18.48 4.98 -0.38
C VAL A 133 19.96 4.83 -0.09
N GLY A 134 20.75 4.59 -1.14
CA GLY A 134 22.20 4.47 -1.05
C GLY A 134 22.89 5.79 -0.74
N PRO A 135 24.16 5.75 -0.29
CA PRO A 135 24.95 6.97 -0.05
C PRO A 135 25.16 7.80 -1.34
N ASP A 136 25.15 7.14 -2.50
CA ASP A 136 25.23 7.74 -3.83
C ASP A 136 23.91 8.34 -4.33
N GLY A 137 22.81 8.15 -3.59
CA GLY A 137 21.47 8.59 -3.95
C GLY A 137 20.67 7.63 -4.83
N SER A 138 21.19 6.43 -5.11
CA SER A 138 20.39 5.41 -5.81
C SER A 138 19.29 4.85 -4.90
N LEU A 139 18.15 4.49 -5.48
CA LEU A 139 17.08 3.78 -4.79
C LEU A 139 17.29 2.27 -4.96
N TYR A 140 17.20 1.53 -3.86
CA TYR A 140 17.21 0.08 -3.85
C TYR A 140 15.81 -0.43 -3.51
N VAL A 141 15.36 -1.42 -4.28
CA VAL A 141 14.04 -2.05 -4.11
C VAL A 141 14.25 -3.55 -3.95
N SER A 142 13.76 -4.15 -2.87
CA SER A 142 13.76 -5.60 -2.70
C SER A 142 12.46 -6.23 -3.18
N ASP A 143 12.55 -7.48 -3.61
CA ASP A 143 11.45 -8.37 -3.95
C ASP A 143 11.55 -9.64 -3.10
N ASP A 144 10.43 -10.06 -2.50
CA ASP A 144 10.37 -11.27 -1.66
C ASP A 144 9.88 -12.52 -2.40
N VAL A 145 9.40 -12.42 -3.65
CA VAL A 145 9.01 -13.59 -4.45
C VAL A 145 10.22 -14.32 -4.98
N ARG A 146 11.20 -13.61 -5.55
CA ARG A 146 12.41 -14.19 -6.16
C ARG A 146 13.70 -13.69 -5.52
N GLY A 147 13.62 -12.92 -4.43
CA GLY A 147 14.78 -12.45 -3.66
C GLY A 147 15.68 -11.45 -4.42
N ARG A 148 15.13 -10.71 -5.38
CA ARG A 148 15.91 -9.74 -6.16
C ARG A 148 16.07 -8.41 -5.43
N ILE A 149 17.22 -7.78 -5.64
CA ILE A 149 17.46 -6.38 -5.28
C ILE A 149 17.69 -5.58 -6.56
N TYR A 150 16.80 -4.63 -6.83
CA TYR A 150 16.94 -3.67 -7.92
C TYR A 150 17.67 -2.45 -7.42
N ARG A 151 18.59 -1.91 -8.22
CA ARG A 151 19.20 -0.60 -8.01
C ARG A 151 18.74 0.31 -9.14
N ILE A 152 18.12 1.43 -8.77
CA ILE A 152 17.64 2.46 -9.69
C ILE A 152 18.52 3.69 -9.50
N ASP A 153 19.20 4.09 -10.57
CA ASP A 153 20.06 5.27 -10.60
C ASP A 153 19.74 6.19 -11.78
N TYR A 154 19.88 7.50 -11.57
CA TYR A 154 19.64 8.48 -12.64
C TYR A 154 20.94 8.82 -13.36
N ARG A 155 20.93 8.66 -14.70
CA ARG A 155 22.08 8.88 -15.58
C ARG A 155 21.97 10.15 -16.45
N GLY A 156 20.93 10.96 -16.26
CA GLY A 156 20.68 12.14 -17.11
C GLY A 156 20.12 11.77 -18.48
N GLY A 157 20.12 12.75 -19.40
CA GLY A 157 19.95 12.50 -20.83
C GLY A 157 18.55 12.71 -21.42
N ALA A 158 17.54 12.98 -20.61
CA ALA A 158 16.21 13.37 -21.08
C ALA A 158 15.70 14.59 -20.32
N ASP A 159 15.23 15.59 -21.06
CA ASP A 159 14.45 16.68 -20.49
C ASP A 159 13.17 16.12 -19.91
N PHE A 160 12.80 16.59 -18.72
CA PHE A 160 11.54 16.19 -18.11
C PHE A 160 10.35 16.65 -18.97
N ASN A 161 9.48 15.73 -19.33
CA ASN A 161 8.18 16.03 -19.90
C ASN A 161 7.09 15.59 -18.93
N ALA A 162 6.21 16.53 -18.55
CA ALA A 162 5.09 16.23 -17.66
C ALA A 162 4.12 15.18 -18.24
N ALA A 163 4.08 15.04 -19.58
CA ALA A 163 3.27 14.02 -20.25
C ALA A 163 3.77 12.58 -19.99
N ASP A 164 5.04 12.41 -19.59
CA ASP A 164 5.64 11.10 -19.35
C ASP A 164 5.45 10.64 -17.89
N VAL A 165 4.78 11.44 -17.05
CA VAL A 165 4.47 11.08 -15.68
C VAL A 165 3.19 10.26 -15.62
N THR A 166 3.28 9.03 -15.12
CA THR A 166 2.10 8.22 -14.81
C THR A 166 1.57 8.60 -13.43
N PRO A 167 0.44 9.31 -13.32
CA PRO A 167 -0.15 9.60 -12.01
C PRO A 167 -0.67 8.31 -11.37
N CYS A 168 -0.66 8.25 -10.04
CA CYS A 168 -1.40 7.21 -9.35
C CYS A 168 -2.90 7.25 -9.71
N PRO A 169 -3.57 6.09 -9.76
CA PRO A 169 -5.02 6.05 -9.91
C PRO A 169 -5.71 6.71 -8.71
N SER A 170 -6.87 7.29 -8.97
CA SER A 170 -7.73 7.84 -7.91
C SER A 170 -8.20 6.73 -6.97
N ALA A 171 -8.17 6.98 -5.66
CA ALA A 171 -8.70 6.06 -4.66
C ALA A 171 -10.22 5.82 -4.79
N VAL A 172 -10.92 6.70 -5.51
CA VAL A 172 -12.36 6.63 -5.81
C VAL A 172 -12.65 6.32 -7.27
N ALA A 173 -11.65 5.86 -8.03
CA ALA A 173 -11.88 5.43 -9.41
C ALA A 173 -12.94 4.29 -9.42
N PRO A 174 -13.81 4.24 -10.45
CA PRO A 174 -14.71 3.11 -10.62
C PRO A 174 -13.91 1.82 -10.88
N ALA A 175 -14.50 0.67 -10.56
CA ALA A 175 -13.87 -0.64 -10.75
C ALA A 175 -13.52 -0.99 -12.20
N GLY A 176 -14.09 -0.28 -13.17
CA GLY A 176 -13.95 -0.63 -14.58
C GLY A 176 -14.66 -1.95 -14.88
N GLU A 177 -14.03 -2.79 -15.70
CA GLU A 177 -14.52 -4.14 -15.98
C GLU A 177 -14.34 -5.03 -14.74
N VAL A 178 -15.45 -5.58 -14.26
CA VAL A 178 -15.48 -6.37 -13.02
C VAL A 178 -14.79 -7.71 -13.22
N VAL A 179 -13.78 -7.99 -12.41
CA VAL A 179 -13.10 -9.29 -12.39
C VAL A 179 -13.77 -10.17 -11.33
N ALA A 180 -14.51 -11.18 -11.77
CA ALA A 180 -15.01 -12.21 -10.86
C ALA A 180 -13.86 -13.15 -10.48
N THR A 181 -13.42 -13.08 -9.23
CA THR A 181 -12.46 -14.05 -8.66
C THR A 181 -13.10 -14.79 -7.50
N ALA A 182 -12.76 -16.07 -7.33
CA ALA A 182 -13.18 -16.82 -6.16
C ALA A 182 -12.44 -16.29 -4.93
N ALA A 183 -13.16 -16.06 -3.83
CA ALA A 183 -12.56 -15.63 -2.57
C ALA A 183 -11.39 -16.55 -2.20
N GLN A 184 -10.18 -15.99 -2.18
CA GLN A 184 -9.01 -16.70 -1.69
C GLN A 184 -8.89 -16.45 -0.18
N PRO A 185 -8.27 -17.36 0.59
CA PRO A 185 -7.85 -17.05 1.94
C PRO A 185 -6.84 -15.89 1.92
N PRO A 186 -6.78 -15.02 2.96
CA PRO A 186 -5.69 -14.08 3.09
C PRO A 186 -4.34 -14.78 3.03
N GLU A 187 -3.40 -14.20 2.27
CA GLU A 187 -2.03 -14.70 2.25
C GLU A 187 -1.51 -14.89 3.68
N GLY A 188 -0.93 -16.06 3.97
CA GLY A 188 -0.46 -16.41 5.32
C GLY A 188 -1.50 -17.00 6.25
N THR A 189 -2.75 -17.21 5.81
CA THR A 189 -3.70 -18.01 6.58
C THR A 189 -3.43 -19.51 6.39
N HIS A 190 -3.25 -20.21 7.51
CA HIS A 190 -3.15 -21.67 7.56
C HIS A 190 -4.34 -22.29 6.79
N PRO A 191 -4.20 -23.46 6.13
CA PRO A 191 -5.30 -24.16 5.43
C PRO A 191 -6.59 -24.39 6.24
N ASN A 192 -6.55 -24.15 7.55
CA ASN A 192 -7.65 -24.34 8.49
C ASN A 192 -8.24 -23.01 8.99
N ALA A 193 -7.77 -21.86 8.49
CA ALA A 193 -8.30 -20.57 8.88
C ALA A 193 -9.77 -20.47 8.46
N GLY A 194 -10.65 -20.19 9.43
CA GLY A 194 -12.10 -20.16 9.21
C GLY A 194 -12.78 -21.54 9.15
N ALA A 195 -12.07 -22.65 9.38
CA ALA A 195 -12.70 -23.97 9.46
C ALA A 195 -13.64 -24.06 10.68
N ALA A 196 -14.83 -24.63 10.50
CA ALA A 196 -15.84 -24.77 11.55
C ALA A 196 -15.37 -25.54 12.80
N ASP A 197 -14.27 -26.30 12.69
CA ASP A 197 -13.64 -27.06 13.77
C ASP A 197 -12.46 -26.34 14.43
N ALA A 198 -12.34 -25.00 14.28
CA ALA A 198 -11.28 -24.18 14.89
C ALA A 198 -11.15 -24.37 16.41
N ARG A 199 -12.21 -24.87 17.08
CA ARG A 199 -12.18 -25.22 18.52
C ARG A 199 -11.21 -26.36 18.85
N ARG A 200 -10.83 -27.20 17.88
CA ARG A 200 -9.92 -28.35 18.06
C ARG A 200 -8.49 -28.12 17.60
N LEU A 201 -8.15 -26.93 17.10
CA LEU A 201 -6.76 -26.67 16.73
C LEU A 201 -5.87 -26.66 17.98
N PRO A 202 -4.69 -27.31 17.93
CA PRO A 202 -3.72 -27.23 19.01
C PRO A 202 -3.23 -25.79 19.15
N VAL A 203 -3.11 -25.34 20.39
CA VAL A 203 -2.51 -24.03 20.68
C VAL A 203 -1.00 -24.14 20.41
N PRO A 204 -0.40 -23.24 19.61
CA PRO A 204 1.03 -23.26 19.35
C PRO A 204 1.84 -23.19 20.65
N GLU A 205 3.01 -23.83 20.66
CA GLU A 205 3.90 -23.81 21.81
C GLU A 205 4.27 -22.36 22.19
N GLY A 206 4.02 -21.98 23.44
CA GLY A 206 4.21 -20.62 23.93
C GLY A 206 2.99 -19.69 23.86
N ALA A 207 1.86 -20.12 23.27
CA ALA A 207 0.60 -19.38 23.27
C ALA A 207 -0.42 -19.97 24.26
N THR A 208 -1.41 -19.17 24.68
CA THR A 208 -2.57 -19.66 25.43
C THR A 208 -3.82 -19.63 24.56
N ARG A 209 -4.84 -20.43 24.89
CA ARG A 209 -6.13 -20.42 24.17
C ARG A 209 -6.87 -19.08 24.24
N ALA A 210 -6.50 -18.19 25.14
CA ALA A 210 -7.04 -16.83 25.19
C ALA A 210 -6.35 -15.88 24.19
N MET A 211 -5.22 -16.29 23.61
CA MET A 211 -4.42 -15.52 22.65
C MET A 211 -4.72 -15.90 21.18
N VAL A 212 -5.55 -16.91 20.93
CA VAL A 212 -5.89 -17.47 19.61
C VAL A 212 -7.41 -17.62 19.48
#